data_AF-A0A519MY19-F1
#
_entry.id   AF-A0A519MY19-F1
#
_cell.length_a   1.000
_cell.length_b   1.000
_cell.length_c   1.000
_cell.angle_alpha   90.00
_cell.angle_beta   90.00
_cell.angle_gamma   90.00
#
_symmetry.space_group_name_H-M   'P 1'
#
loop_
_entity.id
_entity.type
_entity.pdbx_description
1 polymer ?
#
loop_
_entity_poly.entity_id
_entity_poly.type
_entity_poly.pdbx_seq_one_letter_code
_entity_poly.pdbx_strand_id
1 'polypeptide(L)' 'SADSTKGTSDEVGTSLGLLICKEFIDANKGSLEVKSELGKGTTFTFSLPGYVIGPVAG' A
#
# COMPACT_ATOMS: atom_id res chain seq x y z
N SER A 1 19.34 -12.54 6.75
CA SER A 1 18.40 -13.06 7.74
C SER A 1 17.03 -12.52 7.42
N ALA A 2 16.26 -13.28 6.64
CA ALA A 2 14.86 -12.96 6.33
C ALA A 2 14.02 -13.86 7.23
N ASP A 3 13.92 -13.47 8.50
CA ASP A 3 13.13 -14.17 9.50
C ASP A 3 11.66 -13.82 9.29
N SER A 4 10.99 -14.64 8.48
CA SER A 4 9.52 -14.60 8.34
C SER A 4 8.88 -14.83 9.70
N THR A 5 8.27 -13.79 10.25
CA THR A 5 7.44 -13.87 11.45
C THR A 5 6.10 -14.52 11.06
N LYS A 6 5.64 -15.51 11.85
CA LYS A 6 4.35 -16.16 11.65
C LYS A 6 3.24 -15.11 11.58
N GLY A 7 2.41 -15.18 10.53
CA GLY A 7 1.27 -14.29 10.35
C GLY A 7 0.17 -14.53 11.39
N THR A 8 -0.88 -13.70 11.36
CA THR A 8 -2.01 -13.72 12.31
C THR A 8 -2.69 -15.09 12.46
N SER A 9 -2.59 -15.95 11.44
CA SER A 9 -3.14 -17.32 11.43
C SER A 9 -2.06 -18.40 11.28
N ASP A 10 -0.87 -18.15 11.81
CA ASP A 10 0.30 -19.06 11.70
C ASP A 10 0.81 -19.27 10.25
N GLU A 11 0.32 -18.46 9.32
CA GLU A 11 0.76 -18.50 7.92
C GLU A 11 2.20 -18.05 7.77
N VAL A 12 2.95 -18.78 6.94
CA VAL A 12 4.30 -18.40 6.54
C VAL A 12 4.20 -17.24 5.54
N GLY A 13 4.29 -16.01 6.05
CA GLY A 13 4.33 -14.81 5.23
C GLY A 13 5.71 -14.57 4.62
N THR A 14 5.77 -14.23 3.34
CA THR A 14 7.03 -13.88 2.66
C THR A 14 7.46 -12.42 2.89
N SER A 15 6.76 -11.66 3.75
CA SER A 15 6.95 -10.21 3.97
C SER A 15 6.80 -9.34 2.71
N LEU A 16 6.27 -9.88 1.61
CA LEU A 16 6.16 -9.18 0.33
C LEU A 16 4.91 -8.30 0.19
N GLY A 17 3.91 -8.43 1.06
CA GLY A 17 2.61 -7.78 0.88
C GLY A 17 2.69 -6.27 0.64
N LEU A 18 3.37 -5.54 1.51
CA LEU A 18 3.49 -4.08 1.38
C LEU A 18 4.40 -3.67 0.22
N LEU A 19 5.42 -4.47 -0.10
CA LEU A 19 6.27 -4.24 -1.28
C LEU A 19 5.44 -4.32 -2.55
N ILE A 20 4.60 -5.34 -2.69
CA ILE A 20 3.69 -5.51 -3.82
C ILE A 20 2.72 -4.32 -3.89
N CYS A 21 2.12 -3.92 -2.77
CA CYS A 21 1.25 -2.74 -2.74
C CYS A 21 1.96 -1.48 -3.24
N LYS A 22 3.22 -1.26 -2.83
CA LYS A 22 4.00 -0.09 -3.24
C LYS A 22 4.25 -0.09 -4.76
N GLU A 23 4.67 -1.21 -5.32
CA GLU A 23 4.88 -1.38 -6.77
C GLU A 23 3.60 -1.06 -7.57
N PHE A 24 2.44 -1.55 -7.11
CA PHE A 24 1.16 -1.24 -7.77
C PHE A 24 0.79 0.24 -7.68
N ILE A 25 0.98 0.87 -6.52
CA ILE A 25 0.71 2.29 -6.33
C ILE A 25 1.60 3.13 -7.25
N ASP A 26 2.90 2.83 -7.32
CA ASP A 26 3.86 3.53 -8.17
C ASP A 26 3.55 3.33 -9.67
N ALA A 27 3.21 2.10 -10.08
CA ALA A 27 2.81 1.80 -11.45
C ALA A 27 1.57 2.60 -11.89
N ASN A 28 0.68 2.91 -10.96
CA ASN A 28 -0.51 3.74 -11.19
C ASN A 28 -0.26 5.24 -10.94
N LYS A 29 1.00 5.68 -10.79
CA LYS A 29 1.38 7.08 -10.50
C LYS A 29 0.71 7.62 -9.23
N GLY A 30 0.46 6.72 -8.29
CA GLY A 30 -0.08 7.03 -6.99
C GLY A 30 0.98 7.50 -5.99
N SER A 31 0.59 7.56 -4.74
CA SER A 31 1.48 7.89 -3.62
C SER A 31 1.10 7.08 -2.39
N LEU A 32 2.07 6.79 -1.53
CA LEU A 32 1.89 6.08 -0.26
C LEU A 32 2.56 6.90 0.86
N GLU A 33 1.81 7.20 1.92
CA GLU A 33 2.26 7.85 3.14
C GLU A 33 2.06 6.91 4.33
N VAL A 34 3.03 6.89 5.25
CA VAL A 34 2.98 6.09 6.46
C VAL A 34 3.15 7.00 7.67
N LYS A 35 2.17 6.98 8.57
CA LYS A 35 2.21 7.69 9.85
C LYS A 35 2.11 6.66 10.98
N SER A 36 3.14 6.57 11.80
CA SER A 36 3.18 5.68 12.95
C SER A 36 3.45 6.46 14.22
N GLU A 37 2.72 6.13 15.28
CA GLU A 37 2.99 6.66 16.61
C GLU A 37 2.97 5.51 17.63
N LEU A 38 4.05 5.42 18.43
CA LEU A 38 4.21 4.35 19.41
C LEU A 38 3.02 4.32 20.38
N GLY A 39 2.45 3.15 20.59
CA GLY A 39 1.29 2.97 21.48
C GLY A 39 -0.06 3.43 20.90
N LYS A 40 -0.08 4.15 19.76
CA LYS A 40 -1.31 4.48 19.01
C LYS A 40 -1.49 3.67 17.73
N GLY A 41 -0.41 3.08 17.23
CA GLY A 41 -0.42 2.22 16.05
C GLY A 41 0.10 2.91 14.80
N THR A 42 -0.22 2.34 13.64
CA THR A 42 0.29 2.79 12.34
C THR A 42 -0.84 2.95 11.35
N THR A 43 -0.83 4.05 10.61
CA THR A 43 -1.76 4.37 9.53
C THR A 43 -1.00 4.43 8.21
N PHE A 44 -1.49 3.67 7.23
CA PHE A 44 -1.00 3.68 5.85
C PHE A 44 -2.05 4.37 4.98
N THR A 45 -1.68 5.43 4.27
CA THR A 45 -2.57 6.20 3.40
C THR A 45 -2.01 6.16 1.98
N PHE A 46 -2.83 5.79 1.00
CA PHE A 46 -2.43 5.86 -0.41
C PHE A 46 -3.40 6.71 -1.23
N SER A 47 -2.93 7.17 -2.38
CA SER A 47 -3.73 7.96 -3.32
C SER A 47 -3.40 7.53 -4.74
N LEU A 48 -4.42 7.54 -5.60
CA LEU A 48 -4.29 7.23 -7.02
C LEU A 48 -4.89 8.39 -7.82
N PRO A 49 -4.33 8.71 -9.01
CA PRO A 49 -4.94 9.69 -9.89
C PRO A 49 -6.31 9.20 -10.36
N GLY A 50 -7.36 9.98 -10.07
CA GLY A 50 -8.68 9.75 -10.62
C GLY A 50 -8.75 10.25 -12.06
N TYR A 51 -9.25 9.41 -12.98
CA TYR A 51 -9.58 9.88 -14.31
C TYR A 51 -10.98 10.49 -14.31
N VAL A 52 -11.07 11.78 -14.61
CA VAL A 52 -12.34 12.44 -14.92
C VAL A 52 -12.50 12.41 -16.43
N ILE A 53 -13.51 11.68 -16.93
CA ILE A 53 -13.96 11.86 -18.31
C ILE A 53 -14.50 13.29 -18.43
N GLY A 54 -13.75 14.17 -19.10
CA GLY A 54 -14.23 15.51 -19.44
C GLY A 54 -15.46 15.43 -20.35
N PRO A 55 -16.24 16.50 -20.48
CA PRO A 55 -17.35 16.53 -21.42
C PRO A 55 -16.80 16.25 -22.83
N VAL A 56 -17.37 15.26 -23.50
CA VAL A 56 -17.11 15.02 -24.92
C VAL A 56 -17.60 16.25 -25.68
N ALA A 57 -16.68 17.06 -26.16
CA ALA A 57 -17.00 18.12 -27.11
C ALA A 57 -17.36 17.43 -28.43
N GLY A 58 -18.66 17.26 -28.66
CA GLY A 58 -19.23 16.94 -29.97
C GLY A 58 -19.35 18.18 -30.84
#